data_AF-X1QM44-F1
#
_entry.id   AF-X1QM44-F1
#
_cell.length_a   1.000
_cell.length_b   1.000
_cell.length_c   1.000
_cell.angle_alpha   90.00
_cell.angle_beta   90.00
_cell.angle_gamma   90.00
#
_symmetry.space_group_name_H-M   'P 1'
#
loop_
_entity.id
_entity.type
_entity.pdbx_description
1 polymer ?
#
loop_
_entity_poly.entity_id
_entity_poly.type
_entity_poly.pdbx_seq_one_letter_code
_entity_poly.pdbx_strand_id
1 'polypeptide(L)'
;MKAIILARVSTKEQQEEGYSIPAQVRRLTEYAQKKQLTVYKTFQITESSCLDTRKEFEKVISLIRHSKESITLITDCPIRNYF
;
A
#
# COMPACT_ATOMS: atom_id res chain seq x y z
N MET A 1 -15.31 1.92 -9.08
CA MET A 1 -15.13 1.43 -7.69
C MET A 1 -13.85 2.04 -7.13
N LYS A 2 -13.83 2.48 -5.87
CA LYS A 2 -12.67 3.17 -5.28
C LYS A 2 -11.62 2.17 -4.82
N ALA A 3 -10.35 2.54 -4.91
CA ALA A 3 -9.24 1.73 -4.42
C ALA A 3 -8.31 2.52 -3.49
N ILE A 4 -7.82 1.86 -2.46
CA ILE A 4 -6.76 2.34 -1.59
C ILE A 4 -5.51 1.48 -1.84
N ILE A 5 -4.38 2.14 -2.04
CA ILE A 5 -3.09 1.48 -2.22
C ILE A 5 -2.35 1.50 -0.88
N LEU A 6 -1.84 0.35 -0.47
CA LEU A 6 -0.97 0.20 0.71
C LEU A 6 0.36 -0.38 0.25
N ALA A 7 1.40 0.45 0.20
CA ALA A 7 2.76 0.03 -0.11
C ALA A 7 3.58 -0.05 1.19
N ARG A 8 4.25 -1.17 1.40
CA ARG A 8 5.11 -1.39 2.58
C ARG A 8 6.46 -1.94 2.14
N VAL A 9 7.53 -1.32 2.64
CA VAL A 9 8.87 -1.91 2.61
C VAL A 9 9.30 -2.19 4.03
N SER A 10 9.86 -3.38 4.21
CA SER A 10 10.45 -3.77 5.46
C SER A 10 11.84 -3.12 5.52
N THR A 11 12.85 -3.55 4.78
CA THR A 11 14.21 -3.02 4.99
C THR A 11 14.58 -1.83 4.10
N LYS A 12 15.58 -1.02 4.52
CA LYS A 12 16.23 -0.03 3.64
C LYS A 12 16.87 -0.68 2.40
N GLU A 13 17.42 -1.88 2.55
CA GLU A 13 17.95 -2.68 1.43
C GLU A 13 16.89 -2.94 0.36
N GLN A 14 15.62 -3.22 0.74
CA GLN A 14 14.54 -3.36 -0.23
C GLN A 14 14.28 -2.06 -1.01
N GLN A 15 14.53 -0.89 -0.42
CA GLN A 15 14.40 0.39 -1.10
C GLN A 15 15.52 0.62 -2.13
N GLU A 16 16.72 0.11 -1.87
CA GLU A 16 17.90 0.24 -2.72
C GLU A 16 17.96 -0.82 -3.84
N GLU A 17 17.46 -2.05 -3.60
CA GLU A 17 17.43 -3.15 -4.58
C GLU A 17 16.27 -3.06 -5.62
N GLY A 18 15.58 -1.93 -5.72
CA GLY A 18 14.50 -1.73 -6.71
C GLY A 18 13.10 -2.21 -6.28
N TYR A 19 12.94 -2.66 -5.03
CA TYR A 19 11.64 -2.83 -4.37
C TYR A 19 11.15 -1.55 -3.67
N SER A 20 11.66 -0.41 -4.11
CA SER A 20 11.32 0.91 -3.58
C SER A 20 9.81 1.13 -3.55
N ILE A 21 9.34 1.84 -2.51
CA ILE A 21 7.95 2.25 -2.37
C ILE A 21 7.39 2.92 -3.64
N PRO A 22 8.11 3.83 -4.33
CA PRO A 22 7.64 4.40 -5.59
C PRO A 22 7.37 3.36 -6.68
N ALA A 23 8.21 2.33 -6.80
CA ALA A 23 8.02 1.27 -7.79
C ALA A 23 6.80 0.39 -7.45
N GLN A 24 6.57 0.10 -6.17
CA GLN A 24 5.37 -0.61 -5.71
C GLN A 24 4.10 0.21 -5.97
N VAL A 25 4.10 1.49 -5.60
CA VAL A 25 2.97 2.40 -5.84
C VAL A 25 2.64 2.49 -7.33
N ARG A 26 3.66 2.58 -8.20
CA ARG A 26 3.46 2.59 -9.66
C ARG A 26 2.78 1.31 -10.14
N ARG A 27 3.31 0.14 -9.77
CA ARG A 27 2.72 -1.17 -10.12
C ARG A 27 1.28 -1.31 -9.64
N LEU A 28 1.01 -0.91 -8.40
CA LEU A 28 -0.32 -0.97 -7.79
C LEU A 28 -1.31 0.00 -8.47
N THR A 29 -0.83 1.18 -8.87
CA THR A 29 -1.62 2.16 -9.62
C THR A 29 -1.96 1.65 -11.01
N GLU A 30 -0.99 1.09 -11.73
CA GLU A 30 -1.22 0.47 -13.05
C GLU A 30 -2.20 -0.69 -12.96
N TYR A 31 -2.10 -1.53 -11.91
CA TYR A 31 -3.05 -2.60 -11.65
C TYR A 31 -4.46 -2.07 -11.40
N ALA A 32 -4.59 -1.02 -10.56
CA ALA A 32 -5.86 -0.37 -10.29
C ALA A 32 -6.49 0.18 -11.59
N GLN A 33 -5.70 0.86 -12.43
CA GLN A 33 -6.14 1.37 -13.72
C GLN A 33 -6.62 0.26 -14.66
N LYS A 34 -5.85 -0.84 -14.80
CA LYS A 34 -6.24 -2.01 -15.60
C LYS A 34 -7.55 -2.63 -15.14
N LYS A 35 -7.84 -2.55 -13.83
CA LYS A 35 -9.08 -3.05 -13.22
C LYS A 35 -10.19 -2.01 -13.15
N GLN A 36 -10.03 -0.83 -13.77
CA GLN A 36 -11.00 0.27 -13.76
C GLN A 36 -11.35 0.74 -12.33
N LEU A 37 -10.36 0.64 -11.43
CA LEU A 37 -10.44 1.12 -10.07
C LEU A 37 -9.89 2.54 -9.99
N THR A 38 -10.61 3.42 -9.29
CA THR A 38 -10.17 4.80 -9.05
C THR A 38 -9.32 4.83 -7.79
N VAL A 39 -8.03 5.12 -7.93
CA VAL A 39 -7.13 5.27 -6.78
C VAL A 39 -7.55 6.52 -5.98
N TYR A 40 -8.12 6.28 -4.80
CA TYR A 40 -8.61 7.31 -3.90
C TYR A 40 -7.51 7.80 -2.95
N LYS A 41 -6.68 6.88 -2.45
CA LYS A 41 -5.60 7.22 -1.51
C LYS A 41 -4.47 6.21 -1.55
N THR A 42 -3.26 6.68 -1.30
CA THR A 42 -2.04 5.86 -1.27
C THR A 42 -1.36 6.02 0.08
N PHE A 43 -1.08 4.91 0.74
CA PHE A 43 -0.39 4.81 2.02
C PHE A 43 0.96 4.14 1.82
N GLN A 44 2.00 4.72 2.40
CA GLN A 44 3.38 4.29 2.26
C GLN A 44 3.94 4.04 3.66
N ILE A 45 4.43 2.83 3.90
CA ILE A 45 4.92 2.39 5.22
C ILE A 45 6.36 1.90 5.10
N THR A 46 7.22 2.37 6.00
CA THR A 46 8.64 2.00 6.12
C THR A 46 8.92 1.36 7.49
N GLU A 47 9.87 0.41 7.59
CA GLU A 47 10.15 -0.35 8.85
C GLU A 47 10.35 0.48 10.09
N SER A 48 10.91 1.68 9.96
CA SER A 48 11.35 2.48 11.12
C SER A 48 10.23 2.85 12.08
N SER A 49 8.97 2.56 11.75
CA SER A 49 7.81 2.97 12.53
C SER A 49 6.77 1.86 12.67
N CYS A 50 7.06 0.82 13.47
CA CYS A 50 6.03 -0.15 13.92
C CYS A 50 4.80 0.55 14.54
N LEU A 51 5.01 1.68 15.23
CA LEU A 51 3.93 2.47 15.82
C LEU A 51 3.13 3.27 14.79
N ASP A 52 3.78 3.90 13.80
CA ASP A 52 3.06 4.64 12.76
C ASP A 52 2.37 3.72 11.76
N THR A 53 2.90 2.51 11.56
CA THR A 53 2.26 1.45 10.76
C THR A 53 0.84 1.18 11.24
N ARG A 54 0.65 1.05 12.55
CA ARG A 54 -0.68 0.80 13.14
C ARG A 54 -1.60 2.00 12.96
N LYS A 55 -1.10 3.22 13.15
CA LYS A 55 -1.90 4.45 12.95
C LYS A 55 -2.35 4.61 11.50
N GLU A 56 -1.47 4.37 10.53
CA GLU A 56 -1.83 4.45 9.12
C GLU A 56 -2.84 3.37 8.74
N PHE A 57 -2.67 2.14 9.25
CA PHE A 57 -3.65 1.08 9.04
C PHE A 57 -5.02 1.41 9.65
N GLU A 58 -5.06 1.91 10.88
CA GLU A 58 -6.30 2.37 11.53
C GLU A 58 -6.98 3.49 10.73
N LYS A 59 -6.22 4.39 10.09
CA LYS A 59 -6.77 5.39 9.16
C LYS A 59 -7.38 4.74 7.93
N VAL A 60 -6.75 3.73 7.34
CA VAL A 60 -7.33 2.97 6.21
C VAL A 60 -8.65 2.32 6.62
N ILE A 61 -8.66 1.61 7.74
CA ILE A 61 -9.87 0.95 8.26
C ILE A 61 -10.97 1.97 8.55
N SER A 62 -10.63 3.08 9.20
CA SER A 62 -11.59 4.16 9.48
C SER A 62 -12.17 4.75 8.20
N LEU A 63 -11.37 4.94 7.16
CA LEU A 63 -11.84 5.42 5.85
C LEU A 63 -12.81 4.44 5.20
N ILE A 64 -12.49 3.14 5.24
CA ILE A 64 -13.37 2.10 4.70
C ILE A 64 -14.68 2.06 5.49
N ARG A 65 -14.64 2.16 6.83
CA ARG A 65 -15.84 2.14 7.69
C ARG A 65 -16.75 3.36 7.50
N HIS A 66 -16.20 4.54 7.23
CA HIS A 66 -17.00 5.74 6.97
C HIS A 66 -17.52 5.81 5.52
N SER A 67 -16.95 5.02 4.61
CA SER A 67 -17.39 5.00 3.23
C SER A 67 -18.69 4.21 3.07
N LYS A 68 -19.66 4.78 2.35
CA LYS A 68 -20.91 4.10 1.97
C LYS A 68 -20.76 3.16 0.76
N GLU A 69 -19.60 3.19 0.12
CA GLU A 69 -19.30 2.47 -1.12
C GLU A 69 -18.22 1.41 -0.86
N SER A 70 -18.21 0.33 -1.65
CA SER A 70 -17.15 -0.66 -1.57
C SER A 70 -15.80 -0.06 -2.00
N ILE A 71 -14.82 -0.15 -1.10
CA ILE A 71 -13.44 0.25 -1.35
C ILE A 71 -12.57 -1.00 -1.47
N THR A 72 -11.83 -1.10 -2.56
CA THR A 72 -10.83 -2.15 -2.78
C THR A 72 -9.51 -1.77 -2.12
N LEU A 73 -8.99 -2.60 -1.22
CA LEU A 73 -7.64 -2.44 -0.69
C LEU A 73 -6.66 -3.25 -1.55
N ILE A 74 -5.62 -2.59 -2.07
CA ILE A 74 -4.59 -3.22 -2.90
C ILE A 74 -3.25 -3.08 -2.19
N THR A 75 -2.59 -4.19 -1.92
CA THR A 75 -1.31 -4.25 -1.19
C THR A 75 -0.30 -5.06 -1.97
N ASP A 76 0.96 -4.62 -1.97
CA ASP A 76 2.10 -5.40 -2.44
C ASP A 76 3.02 -5.64 -1.24
N CYS A 77 3.39 -6.89 -0.99
CA CYS A 77 4.34 -7.26 0.05
C CYS A 77 5.46 -8.05 -0.63
N PRO A 78 6.65 -7.45 -0.85
CA PRO A 78 7.77 -8.21 -1.37
C PRO A 78 8.13 -9.29 -0.33
N ILE A 79 7.88 -10.54 -0.69
CA ILE A 79 8.26 -11.71 0.12
C ILE A 79 9.77 -11.69 0.26
N ARG A 80 10.27 -11.64 1.50
CA ARG A 80 11.68 -11.84 1.80
C ARG A 80 11.98 -13.32 1.56
N ASN A 81 12.58 -13.65 0.41
CA ASN A 81 13.16 -14.97 0.20
C ASN A 81 14.34 -15.10 1.17
N TYR A 82 14.13 -15.82 2.26
CA TYR A 82 15.23 -16.36 3.05
C TYR A 82 15.77 -17.56 2.28
N PHE A 83 16.86 -17.36 1.53
CA PHE A 83 17.76 -18.43 1.10
C PHE A 83 18.98 -18.42 2.01
#